data_AF-A0A2W6DDZ5-F1
#
_entry.id   AF-A0A2W6DDZ5-F1
#
_cell.length_a   1.000
_cell.length_b   1.000
_cell.length_c   1.000
_cell.angle_alpha   90.00
_cell.angle_beta   90.00
_cell.angle_gamma   90.00
#
_symmetry.space_group_name_H-M   'P 1'
#
loop_
_entity.id
_entity.type
_entity.pdbx_description
1 polymer ?
#
loop_
_entity_poly.entity_id
_entity_poly.type
_entity_poly.pdbx_seq_one_letter_code
_entity_poly.pdbx_strand_id
1 'polypeptide(L)' 'MSEEISNELTEEELSAETGEELPDREAMSLVNANIAVPVNAAVAANVLSDNATATANAAQTTPITQGN' A
#
# COMPACT_ATOMS: atom_id res chain seq x y z
N MET A 1 -21.11 17.27 -24.76
CA MET A 1 -20.21 16.11 -24.73
C MET A 1 -18.96 16.57 -25.44
N SER A 2 -18.02 17.15 -24.67
CA SER A 2 -16.81 17.76 -25.23
C SER A 2 -15.86 16.61 -25.55
N GLU A 3 -15.51 16.46 -26.82
CA GLU A 3 -14.48 15.53 -27.25
C GLU A 3 -13.19 15.85 -26.49
N GLU A 4 -12.76 14.91 -25.63
CA GLU A 4 -11.35 14.77 -25.30
C GLU A 4 -10.62 14.56 -26.63
N ILE A 5 -10.00 15.63 -27.12
CA ILE A 5 -8.93 15.48 -28.10
C ILE A 5 -7.85 14.71 -27.35
N SER A 6 -7.80 13.40 -27.60
CA SER A 6 -6.64 12.59 -27.24
C SER A 6 -5.44 13.29 -27.86
N ASN A 7 -4.61 13.94 -27.04
CA ASN A 7 -3.30 14.39 -27.48
C ASN A 7 -2.51 13.12 -27.78
N GLU A 8 -2.60 12.64 -29.03
CA GLU A 8 -1.80 11.54 -29.51
C GLU A 8 -0.33 11.97 -29.40
N LEU A 9 0.40 11.28 -28.54
CA LEU A 9 1.82 11.50 -28.37
C LEU A 9 2.51 11.29 -29.72
N THR A 10 3.46 12.16 -30.04
CA THR A 10 4.32 11.93 -31.19
C THR A 10 5.09 10.62 -30.99
N GLU A 11 5.52 9.97 -32.07
CA GLU A 11 6.22 8.68 -32.00
C GLU A 11 7.49 8.75 -31.13
N GLU A 12 8.11 9.94 -31.06
CA GLU A 12 9.25 10.26 -30.19
C GLU A 12 8.85 10.39 -28.71
N GLU A 13 7.72 11.05 -28.41
CA GLU A 13 7.18 11.12 -27.04
C GLU A 13 6.68 9.76 -26.55
N LEU A 14 6.06 8.97 -27.44
CA LEU A 14 5.65 7.60 -27.18
C LEU A 14 6.87 6.71 -26.87
N SER A 15 7.95 6.87 -27.64
CA SER A 15 9.22 6.15 -27.41
C SER A 15 9.91 6.55 -26.10
N ALA A 16 9.72 7.78 -25.63
CA ALA A 16 10.28 8.25 -24.36
C ALA A 16 9.47 7.76 -23.14
N GLU A 17 8.19 7.46 -23.33
CA GLU A 17 7.29 6.93 -22.29
C GLU A 17 7.29 5.40 -22.20
N THR A 18 7.63 4.69 -23.29
CA THR A 18 7.89 3.25 -23.27
C THR A 18 9.13 2.98 -22.41
N GLY A 19 8.88 2.65 -21.14
CA GLY A 19 9.85 2.66 -20.04
C GLY A 19 11.15 1.87 -20.24
N GLU A 20 12.10 2.16 -19.33
CA GLU A 20 13.41 1.53 -19.28
C GLU A 20 13.33 0.00 -19.31
N GLU A 21 14.28 -0.62 -20.02
CA GLU A 21 14.38 -2.07 -20.12
C GLU A 21 14.49 -2.68 -18.72
N LEU A 22 13.53 -3.55 -18.40
CA LEU A 22 13.51 -4.23 -17.10
C LEU A 22 14.80 -5.04 -16.96
N PRO A 23 15.52 -4.92 -15.82
CA PRO A 23 16.74 -5.67 -15.61
C PRO A 23 16.45 -7.18 -15.60
N ASP A 24 17.49 -7.98 -15.84
CA ASP A 24 17.38 -9.43 -15.90
C ASP A 24 16.60 -9.99 -14.69
N ARG A 25 15.82 -11.05 -14.93
CA ARG A 25 14.95 -11.65 -13.88
C ARG A 25 15.74 -12.04 -12.63
N GLU A 26 17.01 -12.37 -12.75
CA GLU A 26 17.91 -12.63 -11.62
C GLU A 26 18.14 -11.37 -10.76
N ALA A 27 18.33 -10.20 -11.39
CA ALA A 27 18.44 -8.92 -10.70
C ALA A 27 17.09 -8.47 -10.12
N MET A 28 15.98 -8.70 -10.81
CA MET A 28 14.62 -8.45 -10.30
C MET A 28 14.26 -9.35 -9.11
N SER A 29 14.75 -10.60 -9.10
CA SER A 29 14.52 -11.56 -8.03
C SER A 29 15.26 -11.22 -6.73
N LEU A 30 16.32 -10.41 -6.78
CA LEU A 30 17.02 -9.90 -5.60
C LEU A 30 16.26 -8.74 -4.91
N VAL A 31 15.28 -8.14 -5.59
CA VAL A 31 14.46 -7.06 -5.05
C VAL A 31 13.32 -7.65 -4.21
N ASN A 32 13.62 -7.92 -2.93
CA ASN A 32 12.63 -8.37 -1.96
C ASN A 32 11.91 -7.17 -1.33
N ALA A 33 10.87 -6.66 -2.00
CA ALA A 33 10.08 -5.52 -1.52
C ALA A 33 8.82 -5.97 -0.78
N ASN A 34 8.97 -6.35 0.49
CA ASN A 34 7.82 -6.60 1.38
C ASN A 34 7.41 -5.31 2.10
N ILE A 35 6.15 -4.88 1.95
CA ILE A 35 5.58 -3.73 2.66
C ILE A 35 4.43 -4.21 3.54
N ALA A 36 4.50 -3.93 4.83
CA ALA A 36 3.42 -4.18 5.78
C ALA A 36 3.05 -2.89 6.52
N VAL A 37 1.76 -2.56 6.50
CA VAL A 37 1.21 -1.39 7.20
C VAL A 37 0.13 -1.87 8.17
N PRO A 38 0.51 -2.32 9.38
CA PRO A 38 -0.44 -2.79 10.37
C PRO A 38 -1.16 -1.60 11.02
N VAL A 39 -2.49 -1.64 11.04
CA VAL A 39 -3.34 -0.61 11.67
C VAL A 39 -4.24 -1.28 12.70
N ASN A 40 -4.28 -0.76 13.93
CA ASN A 40 -5.17 -1.23 14.98
C ASN A 40 -5.73 -0.06 15.78
N ALA A 41 -7.03 -0.10 16.07
CA ALA A 41 -7.72 0.93 16.85
C ALA A 41 -8.73 0.24 17.78
N ALA A 42 -8.75 0.64 19.05
CA ALA A 42 -9.77 0.23 20.01
C ALA A 42 -10.37 1.46 20.68
N VAL A 43 -11.70 1.50 20.72
CA VAL A 43 -12.49 2.57 21.32
C VAL A 43 -13.45 1.93 22.32
N ALA A 44 -13.48 2.45 23.55
CA ALA A 44 -14.45 2.04 24.55
C ALA A 44 -15.00 3.29 25.25
N ALA A 45 -16.31 3.29 25.52
CA ALA A 45 -17.01 4.38 26.18
C ALA A 45 -18.03 3.82 27.18
N ASN A 46 -18.01 4.35 28.40
CA ASN A 46 -19.03 4.08 29.41
C ASN A 46 -20.01 5.25 29.45
N VAL A 47 -21.05 5.19 28.63
CA VAL A 47 -22.09 6.23 28.60
C VAL A 47 -23.04 6.01 29.77
N LEU A 48 -23.14 7.01 30.66
CA LEU A 48 -24.09 7.09 31.79
C LEU A 48 -24.07 5.89 32.76
N SER A 49 -22.93 5.22 32.93
CA SER A 49 -22.86 4.03 33.78
C SER A 49 -22.02 4.27 35.03
N ASP A 50 -22.69 4.37 36.18
CA ASP A 50 -22.05 4.33 37.49
C ASP A 50 -21.36 2.96 37.69
N ASN A 51 -20.19 2.96 38.33
CA ASN A 51 -19.40 1.76 38.61
C ASN A 51 -18.91 0.94 37.38
N ALA A 52 -19.01 1.44 36.15
CA ALA A 52 -18.57 0.71 34.97
C ALA A 52 -17.08 0.90 34.65
N THR A 53 -16.44 -0.18 34.20
CA THR A 53 -15.08 -0.17 33.63
C THR A 53 -15.16 -0.45 32.14
N ALA A 54 -14.70 0.49 31.31
CA ALA A 54 -14.59 0.34 29.86
C ALA A 54 -13.15 -0.01 29.57
N THR A 55 -12.91 -1.15 28.95
CA THR A 55 -11.57 -1.56 28.54
C THR A 55 -11.59 -1.86 27.06
N ALA A 56 -10.79 -1.11 26.30
CA ALA A 56 -10.56 -1.33 24.89
C ALA A 56 -9.12 -1.83 24.72
N ASN A 57 -8.95 -3.12 24.46
CA ASN A 57 -7.64 -3.70 24.18
C ASN A 57 -7.48 -3.85 22.66
N ALA A 58 -6.39 -3.30 22.12
CA ALA A 58 -5.99 -3.43 20.72
C ALA A 58 -4.61 -4.12 20.64
N ALA A 59 -4.55 -5.39 21.07
CA ALA A 59 -3.35 -6.19 20.90
C ALA A 59 -3.14 -6.48 19.40
N GLN A 60 -1.98 -6.11 18.86
CA GLN A 60 -1.59 -6.40 17.48
C GLN A 60 -0.30 -7.21 17.48
N THR A 61 -0.26 -8.24 16.65
CA THR A 61 0.94 -9.05 16.41
C THR A 61 1.11 -9.17 14.92
N THR A 62 2.25 -8.72 14.40
CA THR A 62 2.53 -8.70 12.96
C THR A 62 3.89 -9.36 12.69
N PRO A 63 4.00 -10.70 12.79
CA PRO A 63 5.23 -11.40 12.46
C PRO A 63 5.44 -11.33 10.94
N ILE A 64 6.60 -10.86 10.50
CA ILE A 64 6.99 -10.89 9.09
C ILE A 64 8.15 -11.87 8.96
N THR A 65 7.94 -12.95 8.21
CA THR A 65 8.98 -13.90 7.86
C THR A 65 9.51 -13.55 6.48
N GLN A 66 10.80 -13.22 6.39
CA GLN A 66 11.48 -12.96 5.13
C GLN A 66 12.49 -14.07 4.85
N GLY A 67 12.48 -14.59 3.62
CA GLY A 67 13.43 -15.55 3.10
C GLY A 67 13.97 -15.09 1.74
N ASN A 68 15.13 -15.66 1.37
CA ASN A 68 15.73 -15.52 0.03
C ASN A 68 15.42 -16.77 -0.80
#